data_AF-A0A662IUL2-F1
#
_entry.id   AF-A0A662IUL2-F1
#
_cell.length_a   1.000
_cell.length_b   1.000
_cell.length_c   1.000
_cell.angle_alpha   90.00
_cell.angle_beta   90.00
_cell.angle_gamma   90.00
#
_symmetry.space_group_name_H-M   'P 1'
#
loop_
_entity.id
_entity.type
_entity.pdbx_description
1 polymer ?
#
loop_
_entity_poly.entity_id
_entity_poly.type
_entity_poly.pdbx_seq_one_letter_code
_entity_poly.pdbx_strand_id
1 'polypeptide(L)' 'MYDVPFVATPEHVARRMLEMAQVGPGDIVYDLGAGDGRILIMAAREFGARAVGIELRKDLFNQIERK' A
#
# COMPACT_ATOMS: atom_id res chain seq x y z
N MET A 1 1.64 -7.26 24.28
CA MET A 1 2.24 -6.44 23.21
C MET A 1 1.71 -7.01 21.90
N TYR A 2 0.74 -6.35 21.28
CA TYR A 2 0.17 -6.82 20.02
C TYR A 2 1.11 -6.40 18.90
N ASP A 3 1.98 -7.31 18.48
CA ASP A 3 2.87 -7.11 17.33
C ASP A 3 2.16 -7.70 16.11
N VAL A 4 1.85 -6.86 15.11
CA VAL A 4 1.27 -7.32 13.85
C VAL A 4 2.44 -7.71 12.95
N PRO A 5 2.64 -9.00 12.63
CA PRO A 5 3.76 -9.42 11.81
C PRO A 5 3.61 -8.90 10.38
N PHE A 6 4.73 -8.69 9.70
CA PHE A 6 4.70 -8.38 8.28
C PHE A 6 4.42 -9.65 7.47
N VAL A 7 3.23 -9.72 6.89
CA VAL A 7 2.83 -10.72 5.89
C VAL A 7 2.17 -9.96 4.76
N ALA A 8 2.85 -9.91 3.62
CA ALA A 8 2.42 -9.04 2.54
C ALA A 8 1.20 -9.59 1.78
N THR A 9 0.22 -8.73 1.51
CA THR A 9 -0.98 -9.10 0.73
C THR A 9 -0.58 -9.56 -0.67
N PRO A 10 -0.99 -10.75 -1.14
CA PRO A 10 -0.70 -11.21 -2.50
C PRO A 10 -1.16 -10.17 -3.55
N GLU A 11 -0.39 -9.97 -4.61
CA GLU A 11 -0.64 -8.88 -5.58
C GLU A 11 -2.04 -8.94 -6.21
N HIS A 12 -2.53 -10.14 -6.52
CA HIS A 12 -3.87 -10.31 -7.08
C HIS A 12 -4.98 -9.90 -6.10
N VAL A 13 -4.77 -10.08 -4.79
CA VAL A 13 -5.70 -9.63 -3.75
C VAL A 13 -5.63 -8.11 -3.60
N ALA A 14 -4.42 -7.54 -3.57
CA ALA A 14 -4.22 -6.09 -3.52
C ALA A 14 -4.91 -5.38 -4.70
N ARG A 15 -4.72 -5.89 -5.92
CA ARG A 15 -5.42 -5.41 -7.11
C ARG A 15 -6.92 -5.47 -6.92
N ARG A 16 -7.44 -6.62 -6.47
CA ARG A 16 -8.87 -6.80 -6.29
C ARG A 16 -9.44 -5.85 -5.24
N MET A 17 -8.71 -5.54 -4.17
CA MET A 17 -9.09 -4.55 -3.17
C MET A 17 -9.27 -3.16 -3.81
N LEU A 18 -8.31 -2.71 -4.62
CA LEU A 18 -8.35 -1.42 -5.30
C LEU A 18 -9.49 -1.36 -6.35
N GLU A 19 -9.72 -2.43 -7.10
CA GLU A 19 -10.85 -2.55 -8.03
C GLU A 19 -12.20 -2.48 -7.32
N MET A 20 -12.36 -3.22 -6.21
CA MET A 20 -13.61 -3.24 -5.44
C MET A 20 -13.91 -1.87 -4.82
N ALA A 21 -12.87 -1.13 -4.44
CA ALA A 21 -12.99 0.24 -3.95
C ALA A 21 -13.16 1.28 -5.08
N GLN A 22 -13.13 0.86 -6.34
CA GLN A 22 -13.25 1.73 -7.52
C GLN A 22 -12.22 2.87 -7.55
N VAL A 23 -11.00 2.59 -7.07
CA VAL A 23 -9.93 3.59 -6.98
C VAL A 23 -9.61 4.17 -8.36
N GLY A 24 -9.42 5.48 -8.43
CA GLY A 24 -9.04 6.20 -9.64
C GLY A 24 -8.24 7.48 -9.38
N PRO A 25 -7.96 8.28 -10.43
CA PRO A 25 -7.10 9.47 -10.34
C PRO A 25 -7.57 10.59 -9.42
N GLY A 26 -8.84 10.56 -8.99
CA GLY A 26 -9.40 11.52 -8.04
C GLY A 26 -9.16 11.15 -6.57
N ASP A 27 -8.70 9.92 -6.31
CA ASP A 27 -8.64 9.38 -4.95
C ASP A 27 -7.27 9.59 -4.29
N ILE A 28 -7.31 9.58 -2.96
CA ILE A 28 -6.13 9.47 -2.11
C ILE A 28 -6.25 8.19 -1.29
N VAL A 29 -5.46 7.19 -1.64
CA VAL A 29 -5.40 5.90 -0.92
C VAL A 29 -4.49 6.03 0.29
N TYR A 30 -4.98 5.66 1.46
CA TYR A 30 -4.17 5.51 2.67
C TYR A 30 -3.98 4.04 3.00
N ASP A 31 -2.73 3.62 3.19
CA ASP A 31 -2.38 2.26 3.61
C ASP A 31 -1.80 2.27 5.03
N LEU A 32 -2.51 1.67 5.97
CA LEU A 32 -2.17 1.64 7.39
C LEU A 32 -1.43 0.33 7.70
N GLY A 33 -0.11 0.42 7.81
CA GLY A 33 0.77 -0.76 7.79
C GLY A 33 1.24 -1.06 6.36
N ALA A 34 1.82 -0.04 5.71
CA ALA A 34 2.13 -0.08 4.28
C ALA A 34 3.15 -1.15 3.87
N GLY A 35 3.93 -1.68 4.82
CA GLY A 35 4.85 -2.78 4.59
C GLY A 35 5.86 -2.49 3.48
N ASP A 36 5.85 -3.31 2.43
CA ASP A 36 6.72 -3.13 1.25
C ASP A 36 6.17 -2.17 0.18
N GLY A 37 5.05 -1.51 0.49
CA GLY A 37 4.45 -0.44 -0.30
C GLY A 37 3.69 -0.91 -1.54
N ARG A 38 3.49 -2.23 -1.72
CA ARG A 38 2.89 -2.78 -2.96
C ARG A 38 1.52 -2.20 -3.29
N ILE A 39 0.66 -1.95 -2.28
CA ILE A 39 -0.68 -1.38 -2.50
C ILE A 39 -0.56 0.08 -2.94
N LEU A 40 0.32 0.85 -2.31
CA LEU A 40 0.58 2.26 -2.66
C LEU A 40 1.08 2.40 -4.11
N ILE A 41 2.07 1.58 -4.46
CA ILE A 41 2.69 1.60 -5.79
C ILE A 41 1.67 1.19 -6.85
N MET A 42 0.87 0.16 -6.58
CA MET A 42 -0.19 -0.29 -7.48
C MET A 42 -1.28 0.78 -7.64
N ALA A 43 -1.77 1.36 -6.54
CA ALA A 43 -2.74 2.45 -6.56
C ALA A 43 -2.26 3.64 -7.40
N ALA A 44 -0.99 4.03 -7.23
CA ALA A 44 -0.42 5.15 -7.97
C ALA A 44 -0.15 4.84 -9.44
N ARG A 45 0.52 3.71 -9.73
CA ARG A 45 0.99 3.40 -11.09
C ARG A 45 -0.09 2.84 -11.99
N GLU A 46 -1.03 2.07 -11.43
CA GLU A 46 -2.01 1.34 -12.22
C GLU A 46 -3.41 1.96 -12.18
N PHE A 47 -3.79 2.55 -11.04
CA PHE A 47 -5.10 3.20 -10.86
C PHE A 47 -5.02 4.74 -10.95
N GLY A 48 -3.80 5.30 -11.02
CA GLY A 48 -3.57 6.74 -11.15
C GLY A 48 -3.88 7.56 -9.89
N ALA A 49 -4.18 6.90 -8.77
CA ALA A 49 -4.52 7.57 -7.52
C ALA A 49 -3.28 8.19 -6.87
N ARG A 50 -3.49 9.13 -5.95
CA ARG A 50 -2.45 9.52 -5.00
C ARG A 50 -2.44 8.49 -3.86
N ALA A 51 -1.28 8.20 -3.30
CA ALA A 51 -1.16 7.19 -2.23
C ALA A 51 -0.29 7.68 -1.08
N VAL A 52 -0.68 7.36 0.15
CA VAL A 52 0.04 7.70 1.39
C VAL A 52 0.18 6.43 2.24
N GLY A 53 1.42 6.08 2.56
CA GLY A 53 1.74 4.95 3.43
C GLY A 53 2.05 5.37 4.85
N ILE A 54 1.53 4.64 5.83
CA ILE A 54 1.92 4.74 7.23
C ILE A 54 2.55 3.40 7.63
N GLU A 55 3.84 3.42 8.00
CA GLU A 55 4.57 2.23 8.41
C GLU A 55 5.38 2.54 9.67
N LEU A 56 5.21 1.71 10.69
CA LEU A 56 5.87 1.86 12.00
C LEU A 56 7.28 1.24 11.98
N ARG A 57 7.45 0.16 11.22
CA ARG A 57 8.70 -0.60 11.14
C ARG A 57 9.70 0.09 10.24
N LYS A 58 10.77 0.60 10.85
CA LYS A 58 11.85 1.31 10.16
C LYS A 58 12.51 0.50 9.03
N ASP A 59 12.65 -0.82 9.21
CA ASP A 59 13.24 -1.70 8.20
C ASP A 59 12.37 -1.86 6.95
N LEU A 60 11.04 -1.83 7.09
CA LEU A 60 10.10 -1.84 5.96
C LEU A 60 10.00 -0.45 5.31
N PHE A 61 9.90 0.60 6.12
CA PHE A 61 9.91 1.99 5.65
C PHE A 61 11.09 2.29 4.72
N ASN A 62 12.31 1.87 5.11
CA ASN A 62 13.52 2.10 4.31
C ASN A 62 13.47 1.40 2.94
N GLN A 63 12.71 0.32 2.77
CA GLN A 63 12.57 -0.38 1.49
C GLN A 63 11.70 0.38 0.48
N ILE A 64 10.82 1.24 0.97
CA ILE A 64 9.84 1.96 0.14
C ILE A 64 10.19 3.43 -0.05
N GLU A 65 10.90 4.06 0.89
CA GLU A 65 11.26 5.49 0.85
C GLU A 65 11.99 5.90 -0.44
N ARG A 66 12.66 4.94 -1.10
CA ARG A 66 13.47 5.17 -2.31
C ARG A 66 12.80 4.72 -3.63
N LYS A 67 11.56 4.25 -3.59
CA LYS A 67 10.82 3.76 -4.77
C LYS A 67 9.94 4.84 -5.39
#